data_AF-A0A4R5Q9A6-F1
#
_entry.id   AF-A0A4R5Q9A6-F1
#
_cell.length_a   1.000
_cell.length_b   1.000
_cell.length_c   1.000
_cell.angle_alpha   90.00
_cell.angle_beta   90.00
_cell.angle_gamma   90.00
#
_symmetry.space_group_name_H-M   'P 1'
#
loop_
_entity.id
_entity.type
_entity.pdbx_description
1 polymer ?
#
loop_
_entity_poly.entity_id
_entity_poly.type
_entity_poly.pdbx_seq_one_letter_code
_entity_poly.pdbx_strand_id
1 'polypeptide(L)'
;MPFGDHAAFISRNRLLAALSPEDLARIWPKLKAVPLPLRTVLSAPGEPITAVYFPETGYVSMLAYLEKGGVIEVGVVGNEGIVGLPALLGDDSDDCEAMVHNSGTALRVDVMASRTELDRTPTFRNLLLRSDLFQHKQMVCTAACNRRHHINQGLARWLLIAHDRAEGGLSARTDEFLPIMLGVRHA
;
A
#
# COMPACT_ATOMS: atom_id res chain seq x y z
N MET A 1 22.35 10.35 -34.36
CA MET A 1 20.91 10.00 -34.23
C MET A 1 20.43 10.67 -32.94
N PRO A 2 19.39 11.52 -32.95
CA PRO A 2 19.00 12.20 -31.74
C PRO A 2 18.15 11.25 -30.90
N PHE A 3 18.60 11.01 -29.67
CA PHE A 3 17.79 10.44 -28.61
C PHE A 3 16.60 11.37 -28.40
N GLY A 4 15.38 10.87 -28.66
CA GLY A 4 14.16 11.63 -28.48
C GLY A 4 13.98 12.01 -27.01
N ASP A 5 13.40 13.19 -26.80
CA ASP A 5 12.91 13.68 -25.50
C ASP A 5 12.07 12.61 -24.80
N HIS A 6 12.70 11.86 -23.90
CA HIS A 6 11.98 11.17 -22.84
C HIS A 6 11.72 12.22 -21.78
N ALA A 7 10.52 12.81 -21.81
CA ALA A 7 9.98 13.47 -20.62
C ALA A 7 10.23 12.52 -19.44
N ALA A 8 11.08 12.93 -18.49
CA ALA A 8 11.45 12.08 -17.39
C ALA A 8 10.19 11.82 -16.56
N PHE A 9 9.62 10.63 -16.72
CA PHE A 9 8.53 10.16 -15.87
C PHE A 9 9.12 9.90 -14.48
N ILE A 10 8.86 10.80 -13.53
CA ILE A 10 9.37 10.69 -12.16
C ILE A 10 8.19 10.36 -11.26
N SER A 11 8.20 9.16 -10.69
CA SER A 11 7.27 8.72 -9.65
C SER A 11 7.99 8.66 -8.30
N ARG A 12 7.33 9.09 -7.23
CA ARG A 12 7.84 8.87 -5.86
C ARG A 12 7.60 7.44 -5.37
N ASN A 13 6.67 6.72 -5.98
CA ASN A 13 6.48 5.31 -5.71
C ASN A 13 7.70 4.51 -6.21
N ARG A 14 8.34 3.76 -5.30
CA ARG A 14 9.60 3.05 -5.54
C ARG A 14 9.45 1.87 -6.49
N LEU A 15 8.26 1.28 -6.62
CA LEU A 15 8.01 0.21 -7.58
C LEU A 15 7.99 0.77 -9.00
N LEU A 16 7.24 1.86 -9.21
CA LEU A 16 7.19 2.54 -10.50
C LEU A 16 8.56 3.15 -10.87
N ALA A 17 9.27 3.72 -9.90
CA ALA A 17 10.62 4.27 -10.12
C ALA A 17 11.68 3.19 -10.45
N ALA A 18 11.41 1.92 -10.12
CA ALA A 18 12.29 0.79 -10.42
C ALA A 18 11.98 0.11 -11.78
N LEU A 19 10.90 0.52 -12.46
CA LEU A 19 10.59 0.04 -13.81
C LEU A 19 11.63 0.52 -14.82
N SER A 20 11.83 -0.25 -15.88
CA SER A 20 12.63 0.25 -17.01
C SER A 20 11.92 1.46 -17.64
N PRO A 21 12.65 2.39 -18.29
CA PRO A 21 12.04 3.54 -18.95
C PRO A 21 10.95 3.16 -19.96
N GLU A 22 11.13 2.03 -20.64
CA GLU A 22 10.18 1.49 -21.62
C GLU A 22 8.89 1.00 -20.95
N ASP A 23 9.01 0.24 -19.86
CA ASP A 23 7.88 -0.28 -19.10
C ASP A 23 7.09 0.87 -18.45
N LEU A 24 7.81 1.83 -17.87
CA LEU A 24 7.22 3.01 -17.24
C LEU A 24 6.46 3.83 -18.28
N ALA A 25 7.04 4.08 -19.46
CA ALA A 25 6.39 4.82 -20.53
C ALA A 25 5.08 4.15 -21.03
N ARG A 26 4.94 2.82 -20.91
CA ARG A 26 3.71 2.10 -21.30
C ARG A 26 2.59 2.25 -20.28
N ILE A 27 2.91 2.16 -18.99
CA ILE A 27 1.89 2.28 -17.93
C ILE A 27 1.56 3.74 -17.62
N TRP A 28 2.51 4.67 -17.77
CA TRP A 28 2.37 6.08 -17.39
C TRP A 28 1.11 6.76 -17.94
N PRO A 29 0.73 6.62 -19.23
CA PRO A 29 -0.46 7.26 -19.78
C PRO A 29 -1.78 6.76 -19.16
N LYS A 30 -1.74 5.60 -18.48
CA LYS A 30 -2.90 4.99 -17.82
C LYS A 30 -2.99 5.37 -16.33
N LEU A 31 -1.91 5.91 -15.77
CA LEU A 31 -1.86 6.39 -14.39
C LEU A 31 -2.59 7.74 -14.27
N LYS A 32 -3.35 7.89 -13.19
CA LYS A 32 -4.02 9.14 -12.82
C LYS A 32 -3.57 9.54 -11.43
N ALA A 33 -3.01 10.74 -11.28
CA ALA A 33 -2.74 11.31 -9.98
C ALA A 33 -4.07 11.53 -9.23
N VAL A 34 -4.17 10.99 -8.02
CA VAL A 34 -5.34 11.14 -7.14
C VAL A 34 -4.90 11.54 -5.74
N PRO A 35 -5.67 12.38 -5.04
CA PRO A 35 -5.46 12.60 -3.62
C PRO A 35 -5.79 11.32 -2.84
N LEU A 36 -5.14 11.13 -1.69
CA LEU A 36 -5.49 10.17 -0.67
C LEU A 36 -5.96 10.92 0.59
N PRO A 37 -7.25 11.30 0.69
CA PRO A 37 -7.78 11.93 1.90
C PRO A 37 -7.84 10.94 3.06
N LEU A 38 -7.58 11.41 4.28
CA LEU A 38 -7.74 10.65 5.52
C LEU A 38 -9.10 9.92 5.58
N ARG A 39 -9.10 8.65 6.01
CA ARG A 39 -10.27 7.74 6.12
C ARG A 39 -10.94 7.35 4.81
N THR A 40 -10.32 7.63 3.66
CA THR A 40 -10.84 7.11 2.39
C THR A 40 -10.58 5.60 2.31
N VAL A 41 -11.62 4.81 2.09
CA VAL A 41 -11.51 3.38 1.80
C VAL A 41 -11.23 3.21 0.30
N LEU A 42 -10.10 2.61 -0.03
CA LEU A 42 -9.68 2.32 -1.41
C LEU A 42 -10.16 0.95 -1.89
N SER A 43 -10.38 0.03 -0.96
CA SER A 43 -10.85 -1.34 -1.18
C SER A 43 -11.54 -1.82 0.09
N ALA A 44 -12.74 -2.35 -0.03
CA ALA A 44 -13.46 -2.96 1.09
C ALA A 44 -13.31 -4.49 1.08
N PRO A 45 -13.41 -5.16 2.25
CA PRO A 45 -13.28 -6.60 2.33
C PRO A 45 -14.32 -7.32 1.47
N GLY A 46 -13.88 -8.29 0.65
CA GLY A 46 -14.73 -9.11 -0.21
C GLY A 46 -15.39 -8.36 -1.38
N GLU A 47 -15.13 -7.05 -1.55
CA GLU A 47 -15.60 -6.31 -2.71
C GLU A 47 -14.62 -6.42 -3.89
N PRO A 48 -15.12 -6.36 -5.14
CA PRO A 48 -14.25 -6.39 -6.31
C PRO A 48 -13.25 -5.23 -6.34
N ILE A 49 -11.96 -5.54 -6.47
CA ILE A 49 -10.89 -4.56 -6.62
C ILE A 49 -10.93 -4.03 -8.05
N THR A 50 -11.43 -2.80 -8.22
CA THR A 50 -11.56 -2.16 -9.54
C THR A 50 -10.32 -1.33 -9.94
N ALA A 51 -9.46 -1.02 -8.98
CA ALA A 51 -8.32 -0.14 -9.19
C ALA A 51 -7.14 -0.48 -8.31
N VAL A 52 -5.98 -0.10 -8.79
CA VAL A 52 -4.70 -0.27 -8.13
C VAL A 52 -4.11 1.10 -7.86
N TYR A 53 -3.50 1.26 -6.68
CA TYR A 53 -2.95 2.52 -6.23
C TYR A 53 -1.47 2.35 -5.89
N PHE A 54 -0.66 3.26 -6.40
CA PHE A 54 0.75 3.41 -6.08
C PHE A 54 0.91 4.67 -5.22
N PRO A 55 0.94 4.56 -3.88
CA PRO A 55 1.14 5.73 -3.02
C PRO A 55 2.44 6.45 -3.38
N GLU A 56 2.39 7.77 -3.42
CA GLU A 56 3.54 8.64 -3.62
C GLU A 56 3.92 9.39 -2.35
N THR A 57 2.92 9.72 -1.53
CA THR A 57 3.06 10.30 -0.18
C THR A 57 1.95 9.74 0.72
N GLY A 58 2.14 9.80 2.04
CA GLY A 58 1.20 9.22 2.99
C GLY A 58 1.25 7.69 3.02
N TYR A 59 0.27 7.07 3.68
CA TYR A 59 0.18 5.60 3.75
C TYR A 59 -1.25 5.10 3.95
N VAL A 60 -1.46 3.85 3.53
CA VAL A 60 -2.72 3.11 3.59
C VAL A 60 -2.55 1.95 4.57
N SER A 61 -3.45 1.83 5.53
CA SER A 61 -3.51 0.70 6.46
C SER A 61 -4.34 -0.43 5.86
N MET A 62 -3.86 -1.66 6.03
CA MET A 62 -4.60 -2.89 5.73
C MET A 62 -5.23 -3.37 7.03
N LEU A 63 -6.56 -3.37 7.09
CA LEU A 63 -7.33 -3.64 8.29
C LEU A 63 -8.08 -4.97 8.17
N ALA A 64 -7.90 -5.85 9.15
CA ALA A 64 -8.66 -7.10 9.25
C ALA A 64 -9.76 -6.94 10.30
N TYR A 65 -10.98 -7.31 9.93
CA TYR A 65 -12.15 -7.31 10.81
C TYR A 65 -12.33 -8.69 11.46
N LEU A 66 -12.62 -8.69 12.76
CA LEU A 66 -12.77 -9.90 13.59
C LEU A 66 -14.25 -10.16 13.91
N GLU A 67 -14.60 -11.42 14.21
CA GLU A 67 -15.98 -11.93 14.44
C GLU A 67 -16.80 -11.26 15.58
N LYS A 68 -16.28 -10.20 16.22
CA LYS A 68 -16.98 -9.44 17.29
C LYS A 68 -16.82 -7.92 17.15
N GLY A 69 -16.67 -7.43 15.91
CA GLY A 69 -16.54 -6.00 15.62
C GLY A 69 -15.18 -5.39 16.01
N GLY A 70 -14.19 -6.24 16.31
CA GLY A 70 -12.81 -5.78 16.49
C GLY A 70 -12.16 -5.52 15.14
N VAL A 71 -11.31 -4.50 15.06
CA VAL A 71 -10.50 -4.22 13.89
C VAL A 71 -9.03 -4.20 14.31
N ILE A 72 -8.18 -4.83 13.51
CA ILE A 72 -6.74 -4.84 13.72
C ILE A 72 -6.02 -4.40 12.45
N GLU A 73 -4.99 -3.58 12.60
CA GLU A 73 -4.07 -3.32 11.49
C GLU A 73 -3.14 -4.52 11.32
N VAL A 74 -3.13 -5.10 10.12
CA VAL A 74 -2.28 -6.25 9.76
C VAL A 74 -1.10 -5.85 8.89
N GLY A 75 -1.20 -4.71 8.20
CA GLY A 75 -0.16 -4.21 7.31
C GLY A 75 -0.34 -2.73 7.00
N VAL A 76 0.68 -2.15 6.38
CA VAL A 76 0.70 -0.74 5.94
C VAL A 76 1.42 -0.67 4.61
N VAL A 77 0.87 0.10 3.68
CA VAL A 77 1.40 0.33 2.34
C VAL A 77 1.72 1.81 2.17
N GLY A 78 3.01 2.14 2.01
CA GLY A 78 3.51 3.47 1.67
C GLY A 78 3.99 3.57 0.21
N ASN A 79 4.93 4.49 -0.04
CA ASN A 79 5.49 4.70 -1.37
C ASN A 79 6.39 3.54 -1.86
N GLU A 80 6.69 2.59 -0.99
CA GLU A 80 7.41 1.36 -1.33
C GLU A 80 6.54 0.25 -1.93
N GLY A 81 5.22 0.41 -1.86
CA GLY A 81 4.27 -0.66 -2.16
C GLY A 81 3.13 -0.26 -3.09
N ILE A 82 2.08 -1.07 -3.07
CA ILE A 82 0.92 -0.99 -3.96
C ILE A 82 -0.32 -1.49 -3.22
N VAL A 83 -1.46 -0.83 -3.43
CA VAL A 83 -2.78 -1.25 -2.91
C VAL A 83 -3.58 -1.86 -4.05
N GLY A 84 -4.32 -2.94 -3.77
CA GLY A 84 -5.04 -3.73 -4.78
C GLY A 84 -4.19 -4.85 -5.40
N LEU A 85 -3.14 -5.28 -4.71
CA LEU A 85 -2.21 -6.32 -5.16
C LEU A 85 -2.88 -7.69 -5.43
N PRO A 86 -3.85 -8.18 -4.62
CA PRO A 86 -4.52 -9.46 -4.89
C PRO A 86 -5.12 -9.51 -6.30
N ALA A 87 -5.68 -8.39 -6.74
CA ALA A 87 -6.23 -8.21 -8.07
C ALA A 87 -5.19 -8.47 -9.19
N LEU A 88 -3.92 -8.16 -8.95
CA LEU A 88 -2.85 -8.41 -9.92
C LEU A 88 -2.26 -9.83 -9.83
N LEU A 89 -2.58 -10.57 -8.76
CA LEU A 89 -2.10 -11.93 -8.52
C LEU A 89 -3.13 -13.01 -8.86
N GLY A 90 -4.29 -12.63 -9.38
CA GLY A 90 -5.31 -13.54 -9.88
C GLY A 90 -6.50 -13.76 -8.95
N ASP A 91 -6.57 -13.03 -7.84
CA ASP A 91 -7.80 -12.85 -7.08
C ASP A 91 -8.57 -11.64 -7.62
N ASP A 92 -9.84 -11.47 -7.27
CA ASP A 92 -10.63 -10.29 -7.59
C ASP A 92 -10.99 -9.46 -6.35
N SER A 93 -10.67 -9.95 -5.14
CA SER A 93 -10.96 -9.27 -3.86
C SER A 93 -9.83 -9.43 -2.83
N ASP A 94 -9.96 -8.75 -1.70
CA ASP A 94 -9.08 -8.89 -0.52
C ASP A 94 -9.95 -9.11 0.73
N ASP A 95 -9.46 -9.86 1.71
CA ASP A 95 -10.11 -10.02 3.02
C ASP A 95 -9.85 -8.80 3.93
N CYS A 96 -8.89 -7.95 3.58
CA CYS A 96 -8.55 -6.74 4.30
C CYS A 96 -9.19 -5.50 3.67
N GLU A 97 -9.59 -4.55 4.52
CA GLU A 97 -9.93 -3.20 4.09
C GLU A 97 -8.65 -2.38 3.91
N ALA A 98 -8.53 -1.68 2.78
CA ALA A 98 -7.45 -0.74 2.55
C ALA A 98 -7.95 0.69 2.81
N MET A 99 -7.61 1.26 3.96
CA MET A 99 -8.05 2.61 4.36
C MET A 99 -6.88 3.57 4.47
N VAL A 100 -7.03 4.76 3.88
CA VAL A 100 -6.04 5.84 3.99
C VAL A 100 -5.97 6.32 5.44
N HIS A 101 -4.79 6.21 6.03
CA HIS A 101 -4.57 6.52 7.44
C HIS A 101 -3.67 7.75 7.62
N ASN A 102 -2.72 7.97 6.72
CA ASN A 102 -2.05 9.24 6.58
C ASN A 102 -2.34 9.83 5.20
N SER A 103 -2.80 11.09 5.18
CA SER A 103 -3.18 11.73 3.93
C SER A 103 -1.97 11.90 3.01
N GLY A 104 -2.22 11.87 1.71
CA GLY A 104 -1.16 12.01 0.71
C GLY A 104 -1.69 11.96 -0.71
N THR A 105 -0.92 11.35 -1.59
CA THR A 105 -1.18 11.24 -3.02
C THR A 105 -0.83 9.86 -3.53
N ALA A 106 -1.48 9.43 -4.61
CA ALA A 106 -1.15 8.20 -5.30
C ALA A 106 -1.32 8.35 -6.81
N LEU A 107 -0.65 7.46 -7.54
CA LEU A 107 -0.97 7.18 -8.93
C LEU A 107 -1.96 6.01 -8.96
N ARG A 108 -3.17 6.26 -9.45
CA ARG A 108 -4.24 5.27 -9.60
C ARG A 108 -4.29 4.77 -11.03
N VAL A 109 -4.53 3.48 -11.21
CA VAL A 109 -4.78 2.86 -12.51
C VAL A 109 -5.89 1.83 -12.39
N ASP A 110 -6.65 1.67 -13.46
CA ASP A 110 -7.67 0.64 -13.56
C ASP A 110 -7.04 -0.76 -13.49
N VAL A 111 -7.69 -1.68 -12.78
CA VAL A 111 -7.14 -3.02 -12.55
C VAL A 111 -6.90 -3.79 -13.86
N MET A 112 -7.79 -3.66 -14.85
CA MET A 112 -7.67 -4.37 -16.12
C MET A 112 -6.55 -3.77 -16.97
N ALA A 113 -6.42 -2.44 -16.93
CA ALA A 113 -5.30 -1.75 -17.54
C ALA A 113 -3.95 -2.19 -16.95
N SER A 114 -3.87 -2.39 -15.63
CA SER A 114 -2.67 -2.89 -14.95
C SER A 114 -2.38 -4.35 -15.26
N ARG A 115 -3.38 -5.24 -15.21
CA ARG A 115 -3.24 -6.66 -15.59
C ARG A 115 -2.67 -6.80 -17.00
N THR A 116 -3.19 -6.01 -17.94
CA THR A 116 -2.71 -6.02 -19.33
C THR A 116 -1.22 -5.65 -19.46
N GLU A 117 -0.74 -4.66 -18.71
CA GLU A 117 0.68 -4.29 -18.74
C GLU A 117 1.57 -5.28 -18.00
N LEU A 118 1.04 -5.89 -16.93
CA LEU A 118 1.72 -6.94 -16.18
C LEU A 118 2.02 -8.16 -17.05
N ASP A 119 1.05 -8.61 -17.84
CA ASP A 119 1.20 -9.78 -18.72
C ASP A 119 2.23 -9.56 -19.83
N ARG A 120 2.45 -8.30 -20.22
CA ARG A 120 3.41 -7.91 -21.26
C ARG A 120 4.82 -7.72 -20.73
N THR A 121 4.99 -7.61 -19.42
CA THR A 121 6.21 -7.03 -18.82
C THR A 121 6.76 -7.92 -17.69
N PRO A 122 7.69 -8.84 -17.98
CA PRO A 122 8.26 -9.75 -16.97
C PRO A 122 8.95 -9.03 -15.79
N THR A 123 9.56 -7.87 -16.06
CA THR A 123 10.20 -7.00 -15.05
C THR A 123 9.18 -6.44 -14.06
N PHE A 124 8.03 -5.99 -14.55
CA PHE A 124 6.94 -5.49 -13.71
C PHE A 124 6.39 -6.60 -12.82
N ARG A 125 6.20 -7.80 -13.37
CA ARG A 125 5.79 -8.98 -12.60
C ARG A 125 6.76 -9.31 -11.48
N ASN A 126 8.06 -9.30 -11.74
CA ASN A 126 9.07 -9.53 -10.72
C ASN A 126 9.05 -8.45 -9.61
N LEU A 127 8.80 -7.19 -9.95
CA LEU A 127 8.66 -6.12 -8.96
C LEU A 127 7.41 -6.32 -8.09
N LEU A 128 6.28 -6.71 -8.67
CA LEU A 128 5.07 -7.01 -7.90
C LEU A 128 5.28 -8.19 -6.94
N LEU A 129 5.92 -9.28 -7.40
CA LEU A 129 6.24 -10.42 -6.53
C LEU A 129 7.18 -10.05 -5.38
N ARG A 130 8.11 -9.12 -5.60
CA ARG A 130 8.98 -8.59 -4.53
C ARG A 130 8.20 -7.72 -3.55
N SER A 131 7.27 -6.89 -4.04
CA SER A 131 6.35 -6.11 -3.21
C SER A 131 5.48 -7.01 -2.35
N ASP A 132 4.91 -8.06 -2.94
CA ASP A 132 4.11 -9.09 -2.25
C ASP A 132 4.92 -9.74 -1.13
N LEU A 133 6.15 -10.19 -1.43
CA LEU A 133 7.03 -10.80 -0.44
C LEU A 133 7.37 -9.84 0.71
N PHE A 134 7.52 -8.54 0.42
CA PHE A 134 7.74 -7.52 1.45
C PHE A 134 6.49 -7.35 2.33
N GLN A 135 5.31 -7.25 1.74
CA GLN A 135 4.04 -7.13 2.46
C GLN A 135 3.75 -8.38 3.30
N HIS A 136 4.00 -9.58 2.76
CA HIS A 136 3.90 -10.85 3.48
C HIS A 136 4.83 -10.87 4.71
N LYS A 137 6.11 -10.50 4.55
CA LYS A 137 7.06 -10.42 5.67
C LYS A 137 6.58 -9.43 6.73
N GLN A 138 6.02 -8.29 6.33
CA GLN A 138 5.45 -7.32 7.25
C GLN A 138 4.28 -7.93 8.04
N MET A 139 3.34 -8.60 7.37
CA MET A 139 2.18 -9.24 7.99
C MET A 139 2.60 -10.35 8.96
N VAL A 140 3.57 -11.20 8.59
CA VAL A 140 4.14 -12.24 9.47
C VAL A 140 4.73 -11.63 10.74
N CYS A 141 5.52 -10.57 10.59
CA CYS A 141 6.08 -9.85 11.73
C CYS A 141 4.97 -9.23 12.60
N THR A 142 3.96 -8.60 11.99
CA THR A 142 2.81 -8.05 12.73
C THR A 142 2.08 -9.12 13.52
N ALA A 143 1.76 -10.27 12.89
CA ALA A 143 1.09 -11.38 13.56
C ALA A 143 1.93 -11.94 14.72
N ALA A 144 3.24 -12.09 14.54
CA ALA A 144 4.14 -12.51 15.61
C ALA A 144 4.17 -11.50 16.75
N CYS A 145 4.24 -10.21 16.45
CA CYS A 145 4.28 -9.15 17.45
C CYS A 145 2.98 -9.05 18.25
N ASN A 146 1.82 -9.14 17.58
CA ASN A 146 0.51 -9.09 18.21
C ASN A 146 0.29 -10.23 19.23
N ARG A 147 1.02 -11.35 19.10
CA ARG A 147 0.92 -12.49 20.02
C ARG A 147 2.00 -12.55 21.10
N ARG A 148 3.18 -11.93 20.89
CA ARG A 148 4.37 -12.13 21.75
C ARG A 148 4.83 -10.90 22.54
N HIS A 149 4.49 -9.68 22.11
CA HIS A 149 5.08 -8.47 22.69
C HIS A 149 4.08 -7.70 23.56
N HIS A 150 4.58 -7.12 24.67
CA HIS A 150 3.82 -6.15 25.46
C HIS A 150 3.51 -4.92 24.59
N ILE A 151 2.37 -4.26 24.84
CA ILE A 151 1.83 -3.10 24.11
C ILE A 151 2.92 -2.07 23.73
N ASN A 152 3.88 -1.80 24.62
CA ASN A 152 4.97 -0.84 24.39
C ASN A 152 5.93 -1.21 23.26
N GLN A 153 6.18 -2.50 23.03
CA GLN A 153 7.08 -2.99 21.96
C GLN A 153 6.37 -3.00 20.59
N GLY A 154 5.07 -3.30 20.57
CA GLY A 154 4.23 -3.11 19.38
C GLY A 154 4.17 -1.63 18.96
N LEU A 155 4.09 -0.73 19.95
CA LEU A 155 4.07 0.71 19.75
C LEU A 155 5.39 1.22 19.16
N ALA A 156 6.54 0.79 19.71
CA ALA A 156 7.85 1.18 19.20
C ALA A 156 8.06 0.76 17.73
N ARG A 157 7.65 -0.47 17.38
CA ARG A 157 7.70 -0.96 15.99
C ARG A 157 6.81 -0.14 15.07
N TRP A 158 5.58 0.13 15.50
CA TRP A 158 4.66 0.93 14.70
C TRP A 158 5.19 2.36 14.50
N LEU A 159 5.69 2.99 15.56
CA LEU A 159 6.29 4.32 15.49
C LEU A 159 7.45 4.37 14.49
N LEU A 160 8.32 3.35 14.46
CA LEU A 160 9.41 3.26 13.49
C LEU A 160 8.88 3.10 12.05
N ILE A 161 7.89 2.22 11.85
CA ILE A 161 7.27 2.00 10.55
C ILE A 161 6.59 3.27 10.02
N ALA A 162 5.78 3.92 10.87
CA ALA A 162 5.06 5.12 10.50
C ALA A 162 6.03 6.29 10.29
N HIS A 163 7.12 6.37 11.06
CA HIS A 163 8.19 7.34 10.86
C HIS A 163 8.88 7.17 9.51
N ASP A 164 9.31 5.94 9.19
CA ASP A 164 10.00 5.63 7.93
C ASP A 164 9.14 5.95 6.69
N ARG A 165 7.81 5.86 6.84
CA ARG A 165 6.84 6.04 5.74
C ARG A 165 6.24 7.44 5.66
N ALA A 166 6.41 8.29 6.67
CA ALA A 166 5.74 9.58 6.71
C ALA A 166 6.46 10.72 5.97
N GLU A 167 7.69 10.53 5.47
CA GLU A 167 8.50 11.53 4.74
C GLU A 167 8.30 13.00 5.23
N GLY A 168 8.25 13.24 6.54
CA GLY A 168 7.94 14.59 7.07
C GLY A 168 7.29 14.66 8.45
N GLY A 169 6.81 13.54 9.01
CA GLY A 169 6.39 13.46 10.42
C GLY A 169 5.09 12.68 10.63
N LEU A 170 4.93 12.10 11.84
CA LEU A 170 3.72 11.41 12.26
C LEU A 170 2.53 12.38 12.27
N SER A 171 1.38 11.95 11.74
CA SER A 171 0.15 12.76 11.73
C SER A 171 -0.27 13.15 13.15
N ALA A 172 -0.89 14.33 13.31
CA ALA A 172 -1.28 14.89 14.61
C ALA A 172 -2.33 14.08 15.43
N ARG A 173 -2.78 12.92 14.96
CA ARG A 173 -3.80 12.08 15.61
C ARG A 173 -3.39 10.62 15.83
N THR A 174 -2.11 10.39 16.12
CA THR A 174 -1.55 9.08 16.50
C THR A 174 -2.36 8.38 17.62
N ASP A 175 -2.90 9.12 18.58
CA ASP A 175 -3.64 8.58 19.74
C ASP A 175 -4.95 7.87 19.37
N GLU A 176 -5.61 8.28 18.29
CA GLU A 176 -6.90 7.70 17.86
C GLU A 176 -6.73 6.31 17.24
N PHE A 177 -5.54 6.00 16.75
CA PHE A 177 -5.28 4.79 15.97
C PHE A 177 -4.41 3.76 16.69
N LEU A 178 -3.73 4.17 17.77
CA LEU A 178 -2.98 3.27 18.65
C LEU A 178 -3.74 1.99 19.04
N PRO A 179 -5.04 2.05 19.42
CA PRO A 179 -5.79 0.85 19.82
C PRO A 179 -5.92 -0.17 18.68
N ILE A 180 -6.19 0.31 17.46
CA ILE A 180 -6.34 -0.51 16.24
C ILE A 180 -5.01 -1.17 15.85
N MET A 181 -3.91 -0.44 16.02
CA MET A 181 -2.57 -0.87 15.60
C MET A 181 -1.89 -1.76 16.64
N LEU A 182 -2.32 -1.69 17.89
CA LEU A 182 -1.85 -2.52 18.99
C LEU A 182 -2.81 -3.69 19.31
N GLY A 183 -3.94 -3.77 18.60
CA GLY A 183 -4.97 -4.80 18.84
C GLY A 183 -5.59 -4.72 20.24
N VAL A 184 -5.56 -3.55 20.87
CA VAL A 184 -6.12 -3.33 22.21
C VAL A 184 -7.53 -2.74 22.07
N ARG A 185 -8.47 -3.28 22.84
CA ARG A 185 -9.83 -2.72 22.92
C ARG A 185 -9.78 -1.35 23.59
N HIS A 186 -10.68 -0.44 23.18
CA HIS A 186 -11.08 0.66 24.05
C HIS A 186 -11.59 0.07 25.37
N ALA A 187 -10.98 0.47 26.48
CA ALA A 187 -11.50 0.22 27.83
C ALA A 187 -12.56 1.27 28.17
#